data_AF-A0A1S2XCL5-F1
#
_entry.id   AF-A0A1S2XCL5-F1
#
_cell.length_a   1.000
_cell.length_b   1.000
_cell.length_c   1.000
_cell.angle_alpha   90.00
_cell.angle_beta   90.00
_cell.angle_gamma   90.00
#
_symmetry.space_group_name_H-M   'P 1'
#
loop_
_entity.id
_entity.type
_entity.pdbx_description
1 polymer ?
#
loop_
_entity_poly.entity_id
_entity_poly.type
_entity_poly.pdbx_seq_one_letter_code
_entity_poly.pdbx_strand_id
1 'polypeptide(L)'
;MAHLVSFVTLFLIIMCPISSSISCDHVYWDFVTCLRYLAGYESDPTTRCCKTVKELNRDAKLHAATICQCIENLANGIDINFDITRIEDLPNKCHESKSFPISNSMNCSKAH
;
A
#
# COMPACT_ATOMS: atom_id res chain seq x y z
N MET A 1 13.35 43.41 -20.85
CA MET A 1 13.90 42.69 -19.68
C MET A 1 12.80 42.17 -18.74
N ALA A 2 11.80 42.97 -18.36
CA ALA A 2 10.74 42.54 -17.43
C ALA A 2 9.78 41.44 -17.96
N HIS A 3 9.50 41.41 -19.27
CA HIS A 3 8.62 40.40 -19.87
C HIS A 3 9.22 38.98 -19.89
N LEU A 4 10.56 38.88 -20.00
CA LEU A 4 11.28 37.60 -19.97
C LEU A 4 11.25 36.98 -18.57
N VAL A 5 11.37 37.81 -17.52
CA VAL A 5 11.32 37.35 -16.13
C VAL A 5 9.94 36.78 -15.78
N SER A 6 8.86 37.45 -16.23
CA SER A 6 7.48 37.01 -15.99
C SER A 6 7.16 35.65 -16.65
N PHE A 7 7.63 35.44 -17.89
CA PHE A 7 7.46 34.17 -18.59
C PHE A 7 8.25 33.02 -17.96
N VAL A 8 9.46 33.29 -17.48
CA VAL A 8 10.30 32.28 -16.80
C VAL A 8 9.74 31.90 -15.44
N THR A 9 9.16 32.84 -14.68
CA THR A 9 8.51 32.53 -13.41
C THR A 9 7.23 31.71 -13.58
N LEU A 10 6.47 31.89 -14.66
CA LEU A 10 5.24 31.14 -14.91
C LEU A 10 5.52 29.67 -15.31
N PHE A 11 6.64 29.41 -15.99
CA PHE A 11 7.05 28.07 -16.40
C PHE A 11 7.58 27.20 -15.24
N LEU A 12 8.14 27.82 -14.19
CA LEU A 12 8.71 27.10 -13.05
C LEU A 12 7.65 26.60 -12.03
N ILE A 13 6.38 27.03 -12.16
CA ILE A 13 5.30 26.63 -11.25
C ILE A 13 4.63 25.30 -11.69
N ILE A 14 4.97 24.77 -12.87
CA ILE A 14 4.31 23.59 -13.46
C ILE A 14 5.22 22.34 -13.39
N MET A 15 5.99 22.20 -12.32
CA MET A 15 6.57 20.92 -11.90
C MET A 15 6.09 20.56 -10.51
N CYS A 16 4.76 20.57 -10.31
CA CYS A 16 4.21 19.78 -9.24
C CYS A 16 4.34 18.32 -9.69
N PRO A 17 5.09 17.45 -8.98
CA PRO A 17 4.97 16.03 -9.24
C PRO A 17 3.50 15.70 -9.04
N ILE A 18 2.84 15.22 -10.09
CA ILE A 18 1.51 14.61 -9.98
C ILE A 18 1.74 13.43 -9.04
N SER A 19 1.54 13.67 -7.75
CA SER A 19 1.57 12.64 -6.73
C SER A 19 0.35 11.82 -7.09
N SER A 20 0.54 10.70 -7.80
CA SER A 20 -0.53 9.75 -8.08
C SER A 20 -0.94 9.17 -6.74
N SER A 21 -1.79 9.88 -6.00
CA SER A 21 -2.21 9.45 -4.67
C SER A 21 -3.01 8.17 -4.83
N ILE A 22 -2.44 7.06 -4.37
CA ILE A 22 -3.22 5.83 -4.20
C ILE A 22 -4.35 6.12 -3.20
N SER A 23 -5.59 5.79 -3.55
CA SER A 23 -6.72 5.97 -2.64
C SER A 23 -6.86 4.76 -1.73
N CYS A 24 -7.31 4.97 -0.50
CA CYS A 24 -7.59 3.85 0.39
C CYS A 24 -8.71 2.95 -0.13
N ASP A 25 -9.69 3.49 -0.88
CA ASP A 25 -10.71 2.65 -1.52
C ASP A 25 -10.09 1.60 -2.45
N HIS A 26 -9.09 1.99 -3.23
CA HIS A 26 -8.37 1.06 -4.10
C HIS A 26 -7.66 -0.02 -3.28
N VAL A 27 -6.92 0.39 -2.24
CA VAL A 27 -6.22 -0.53 -1.34
C VAL A 27 -7.20 -1.48 -0.66
N TYR A 28 -8.37 -1.01 -0.22
CA TYR A 28 -9.39 -1.82 0.44
C TYR A 28 -9.91 -2.90 -0.49
N TRP A 29 -10.39 -2.52 -1.67
CA TRP A 29 -11.01 -3.46 -2.62
C TRP A 29 -10.06 -4.56 -3.09
N ASP A 30 -8.76 -4.28 -3.16
CA ASP A 30 -7.78 -5.29 -3.51
C ASP A 30 -7.38 -6.12 -2.29
N PHE A 31 -7.04 -5.47 -1.17
CA PHE A 31 -6.49 -6.13 0.02
C PHE A 31 -7.50 -7.03 0.74
N VAL A 32 -8.81 -6.79 0.60
CA VAL A 32 -9.86 -7.66 1.20
C VAL A 32 -9.71 -9.12 0.79
N THR A 33 -9.13 -9.38 -0.38
CA THR A 33 -8.90 -10.73 -0.90
C THR A 33 -7.88 -11.54 -0.10
N CYS A 34 -7.06 -10.88 0.71
CA CYS A 34 -6.03 -11.48 1.56
C CYS A 34 -6.48 -11.66 3.03
N LEU A 35 -7.56 -11.01 3.47
CA LEU A 35 -7.93 -10.92 4.89
C LEU A 35 -8.11 -12.28 5.54
N ARG A 36 -8.78 -13.23 4.87
CA ARG A 36 -9.03 -14.55 5.46
C ARG A 36 -7.75 -15.32 5.76
N TYR A 37 -6.78 -15.27 4.84
CA TYR A 37 -5.47 -15.88 5.05
C TYR A 37 -4.69 -15.15 6.15
N LEU A 38 -4.65 -13.82 6.09
CA LEU A 38 -3.93 -13.01 7.07
C LEU A 38 -4.50 -13.11 8.48
N ALA A 39 -5.79 -13.34 8.63
CA ALA A 39 -6.44 -13.60 9.92
C ALA A 39 -6.39 -15.08 10.34
N GLY A 40 -5.70 -15.94 9.59
CA GLY A 40 -5.51 -17.36 9.93
C GLY A 40 -6.70 -18.27 9.65
N TYR A 41 -7.77 -17.78 8.99
CA TYR A 41 -8.95 -18.58 8.64
C TYR A 41 -8.71 -19.53 7.46
N GLU A 42 -7.69 -19.28 6.65
CA GLU A 42 -7.32 -20.12 5.50
C GLU A 42 -5.86 -20.54 5.60
N SER A 43 -5.54 -21.74 5.14
CA SER A 43 -4.17 -22.26 5.15
C SER A 43 -3.25 -21.58 4.15
N ASP A 44 -3.81 -21.12 3.04
CA ASP A 44 -3.08 -20.59 1.89
C ASP A 44 -3.75 -19.33 1.33
N PRO A 45 -2.99 -18.36 0.79
CA PRO A 45 -3.57 -17.20 0.14
C PRO A 45 -4.21 -17.62 -1.19
N THR A 46 -5.30 -16.94 -1.55
CA THR A 46 -5.91 -17.13 -2.87
C THR A 46 -5.00 -16.60 -3.97
N THR A 47 -5.15 -17.09 -5.20
CA THR A 47 -4.44 -16.53 -6.37
C THR A 47 -4.72 -15.04 -6.54
N ARG A 48 -5.93 -14.59 -6.20
CA ARG A 48 -6.29 -13.17 -6.24
C ARG A 48 -5.54 -12.37 -5.18
N CYS A 49 -5.42 -12.89 -3.95
CA CYS A 49 -4.60 -12.28 -2.92
C CYS A 49 -3.15 -12.09 -3.40
N CYS A 50 -2.53 -13.14 -3.95
CA CYS A 50 -1.14 -13.02 -4.41
C CYS A 50 -0.97 -12.02 -5.56
N LYS A 51 -1.95 -11.91 -6.46
CA LYS A 51 -1.96 -10.87 -7.50
C LYS A 51 -2.01 -9.47 -6.89
N THR A 52 -2.91 -9.25 -5.92
CA THR A 52 -2.99 -8.00 -5.17
C THR A 52 -1.68 -7.69 -4.45
N VAL A 53 -1.04 -8.69 -3.83
CA VAL A 53 0.23 -8.48 -3.11
C VAL A 53 1.29 -7.93 -4.05
N LYS A 54 1.39 -8.52 -5.25
CA LYS A 54 2.32 -8.07 -6.29
C LYS A 54 2.02 -6.65 -6.77
N GLU A 55 0.76 -6.29 -6.92
CA GLU A 55 0.33 -4.94 -7.34
C GLU A 55 0.65 -3.91 -6.25
N LEU A 56 0.26 -4.16 -5.00
CA LEU A 56 0.56 -3.27 -3.87
C LEU A 56 2.06 -3.19 -3.56
N ASN A 57 2.85 -4.25 -3.79
CA ASN A 57 4.31 -4.21 -3.71
C ASN A 57 4.92 -3.22 -4.69
N ARG A 58 4.37 -3.14 -5.91
CA ARG A 58 4.81 -2.18 -6.91
C ARG A 58 4.48 -0.75 -6.47
N ASP A 59 3.28 -0.54 -5.96
CA ASP A 59 2.78 0.79 -5.61
C ASP A 59 3.40 1.29 -4.30
N ALA A 60 3.76 0.39 -3.38
CA ALA A 60 4.49 0.69 -2.15
C ALA A 60 5.86 1.33 -2.40
N LYS A 61 6.46 1.18 -3.59
CA LYS A 61 7.70 1.89 -3.96
C LYS A 61 7.58 3.41 -3.85
N LEU A 62 6.37 3.94 -3.99
CA LEU A 62 6.08 5.37 -3.90
C LEU A 62 5.13 5.69 -2.73
N HIS A 63 4.29 4.73 -2.33
CA HIS A 63 3.15 4.96 -1.45
C HIS A 63 3.10 4.03 -0.23
N ALA A 64 4.24 3.50 0.23
CA ALA A 64 4.30 2.52 1.33
C ALA A 64 3.55 2.99 2.60
N ALA A 65 3.75 4.24 3.02
CA ALA A 65 3.11 4.79 4.20
C ALA A 65 1.57 4.85 4.06
N THR A 66 1.09 5.31 2.90
CA THR A 66 -0.35 5.39 2.59
C THR A 66 -0.97 3.99 2.58
N ILE A 67 -0.35 3.03 1.90
CA ILE A 67 -0.85 1.65 1.83
C ILE A 67 -0.94 1.04 3.23
N CYS A 68 0.11 1.20 4.05
CA CYS A 68 0.13 0.73 5.44
C CYS A 68 -1.03 1.32 6.26
N GLN A 69 -1.22 2.65 6.20
CA GLN A 69 -2.28 3.33 6.94
C GLN A 69 -3.68 2.91 6.49
N CYS A 70 -3.89 2.74 5.18
CA CYS A 70 -5.15 2.23 4.68
C CYS A 70 -5.41 0.84 5.27
N ILE A 71 -4.44 -0.08 5.19
CA ILE A 71 -4.62 -1.45 5.68
C ILE A 71 -4.88 -1.52 7.18
N GLU A 72 -4.17 -0.71 7.97
CA GLU A 72 -4.41 -0.57 9.40
C GLU A 72 -5.84 -0.08 9.69
N ASN A 73 -6.28 0.98 8.98
CA ASN A 73 -7.63 1.52 9.13
C ASN A 73 -8.70 0.50 8.72
N LEU A 74 -8.47 -0.27 7.66
CA LEU A 74 -9.37 -1.33 7.24
C LEU A 74 -9.50 -2.39 8.34
N ALA A 75 -8.36 -2.89 8.84
CA ALA A 75 -8.31 -3.93 9.86
C ALA A 75 -9.03 -3.51 11.14
N ASN A 76 -8.78 -2.27 11.61
CA ASN A 76 -9.44 -1.69 12.76
C ASN A 76 -10.94 -1.46 12.52
N GLY A 77 -11.33 -0.99 11.33
CA GLY A 77 -12.72 -0.71 10.98
C GLY A 77 -13.61 -1.95 10.90
N ILE A 78 -13.03 -3.11 10.57
CA ILE A 78 -13.73 -4.39 10.49
C ILE A 78 -13.42 -5.34 11.66
N ASP A 79 -12.70 -4.85 12.67
CA ASP A 79 -12.31 -5.59 13.88
C ASP A 79 -11.62 -6.93 13.57
N ILE A 80 -10.61 -6.89 12.67
CA ILE A 80 -9.79 -8.05 12.32
C ILE A 80 -8.36 -7.86 12.79
N ASN A 81 -7.86 -8.85 13.52
CA ASN A 81 -6.46 -9.00 13.85
C ASN A 81 -5.77 -9.91 12.83
N PHE A 82 -4.66 -9.45 12.26
CA PHE A 82 -3.80 -10.27 11.44
C PHE A 82 -2.88 -11.11 12.31
N ASP A 83 -2.69 -12.36 11.89
CA ASP A 83 -1.71 -13.27 12.43
C ASP A 83 -0.32 -12.92 11.87
N ILE A 84 0.61 -12.61 12.76
CA ILE A 84 1.98 -12.20 12.43
C ILE A 84 2.69 -13.28 11.60
N THR A 85 2.48 -14.56 11.91
CA THR A 85 3.10 -15.66 11.17
C THR A 85 2.58 -15.73 9.73
N ARG A 86 1.31 -15.37 9.51
CA ARG A 86 0.70 -15.30 8.17
C ARG A 86 1.21 -14.12 7.38
N ILE A 87 1.43 -12.96 8.02
CA ILE A 87 2.07 -11.80 7.40
C ILE A 87 3.48 -12.16 6.92
N GLU A 88 4.27 -12.80 7.79
CA GLU A 88 5.66 -13.18 7.49
C GLU A 88 5.75 -14.26 6.39
N ASP A 89 4.77 -15.17 6.32
CA ASP A 89 4.74 -16.24 5.32
C ASP A 89 4.14 -15.81 3.97
N LEU A 90 3.38 -14.70 3.94
CA LEU A 90 2.69 -14.24 2.73
C LEU A 90 3.61 -14.03 1.51
N PRO A 91 4.80 -13.39 1.62
CA PRO A 91 5.71 -13.24 0.48
C PRO A 91 6.15 -14.59 -0.09
N ASN A 92 6.48 -15.55 0.79
CA ASN A 92 6.92 -16.88 0.38
C ASN A 92 5.82 -17.63 -0.38
N LYS A 93 4.60 -17.62 0.16
CA LYS A 93 3.42 -18.23 -0.47
C LYS A 93 3.05 -17.61 -1.81
N CYS A 94 3.27 -16.30 -1.95
CA CYS A 94 2.98 -15.57 -3.19
C CYS A 94 4.17 -15.44 -4.14
N HIS A 95 5.33 -16.03 -3.80
CA HIS A 95 6.57 -15.95 -4.58
C HIS A 95 7.07 -14.51 -4.80
N GLU A 96 6.83 -13.65 -3.83
CA GLU A 96 7.32 -12.27 -3.78
C GLU A 96 8.53 -12.18 -2.84
N SER A 97 9.50 -11.31 -3.14
CA SER A 97 10.71 -11.17 -2.31
C SER A 97 10.47 -10.44 -0.98
N LYS A 98 9.43 -9.61 -0.94
CA LYS A 98 8.96 -8.90 0.25
C LYS A 98 7.46 -8.64 0.13
N SER A 99 6.81 -8.36 1.25
CA SER A 99 5.49 -7.71 1.25
C SER A 99 5.68 -6.23 1.53
N PHE A 100 4.76 -5.42 1.02
CA PHE A 100 4.53 -4.06 1.51
C PHE A 100 4.14 -4.12 3.00
N PRO A 101 4.32 -3.02 3.74
CA PRO A 101 4.07 -3.03 5.17
C PRO A 101 2.59 -3.30 5.47
N ILE A 102 2.35 -4.34 6.26
CA ILE A 102 1.04 -4.74 6.79
C ILE A 102 1.08 -4.54 8.30
N SER A 103 0.04 -3.94 8.86
CA SER A 103 0.03 -3.52 10.25
C SER A 103 -1.39 -3.52 10.82
N ASN A 104 -1.53 -4.00 12.06
CA ASN A 104 -2.67 -3.66 12.93
C ASN A 104 -2.33 -2.50 13.91
N SER A 105 -1.05 -2.16 14.11
CA SER A 105 -0.59 -1.14 15.08
C SER A 105 0.90 -0.75 14.97
N MET A 106 1.65 -1.28 13.99
CA MET A 106 2.99 -0.81 13.66
C MET A 106 2.97 0.62 13.09
N ASN A 107 4.03 1.37 13.39
CA ASN A 107 4.19 2.75 12.96
C ASN A 107 4.41 2.85 11.44
N CYS A 108 3.33 3.08 10.69
CA CYS A 108 3.34 3.26 9.24
C CYS A 108 4.21 4.44 8.76
N SER A 109 4.59 5.38 9.62
CA SER A 109 5.50 6.48 9.27
C SER A 109 6.94 6.04 9.02
N LYS A 110 7.28 4.78 9.35
CA LYS A 110 8.59 4.17 9.06
C LYS A 110 8.59 3.26 7.83
N ALA A 111 7.45 3.13 7.14
CA ALA A 111 7.33 2.35 5.93
C ALA A 111 8.17 2.96 4.80
N HIS A 112 9.09 2.18 4.21
CA HIS A 112 9.97 2.56 3.10
C HIS A 112 10.18 1.41 2.12
#